data_AF-A0A9W9ZAV3-F1
#
_entry.id   AF-A0A9W9ZAV3-F1
#
_cell.length_a   1.000
_cell.length_b   1.000
_cell.length_c   1.000
_cell.angle_alpha   90.00
_cell.angle_beta   90.00
_cell.angle_gamma   90.00
#
_symmetry.space_group_name_H-M   'P 1'
#
loop_
_entity.id
_entity.type
_entity.pdbx_description
1 polymer ?
#
loop_
_entity_poly.entity_id
_entity_poly.type
_entity_poly.pdbx_seq_one_letter_code
_entity_poly.pdbx_strand_id
1 'polypeptide(L)'
;MKPAALKYKPGARYYDLVRSYSVEGGRRYMPEKDICINKCCEPDPCFQGGVCREICDPETVRFNCTCPDDCTGQRCEKIKYPRNCKDIWKKWHLNIWKVQDL
;
A
#
# COMPACT_ATOMS: atom_id res chain seq x y z
N MET A 1 -5.48 11.37 -7.42
CA MET A 1 -6.82 11.73 -6.93
C MET A 1 -7.80 11.44 -8.07
N LYS A 2 -8.90 10.73 -7.86
CA LYS A 2 -9.91 10.58 -8.93
C LYS A 2 -10.65 11.92 -9.08
N PRO A 3 -10.64 12.57 -10.25
CA PRO A 3 -11.25 13.90 -10.43
C PRO A 3 -12.74 13.94 -10.09
N ALA A 4 -13.45 12.80 -10.22
CA ALA A 4 -14.87 12.68 -9.92
C ALA A 4 -15.27 12.90 -8.44
N ALA A 5 -14.31 12.93 -7.50
CA ALA A 5 -14.59 13.17 -6.08
C ALA A 5 -14.63 14.66 -5.69
N LEU A 6 -14.21 15.56 -6.59
CA LEU A 6 -14.16 17.01 -6.32
C LEU A 6 -15.50 17.67 -6.67
N LYS A 7 -16.13 18.30 -5.67
CA LYS A 7 -17.30 19.17 -5.87
C LYS A 7 -16.84 20.60 -6.09
N TYR A 8 -17.35 21.24 -7.14
CA TYR A 8 -17.10 22.64 -7.42
C TYR A 8 -17.60 23.56 -6.30
N LYS A 9 -16.84 24.59 -5.96
CA LYS A 9 -17.12 25.58 -4.93
C LYS A 9 -16.69 26.96 -5.43
N PRO A 10 -17.58 27.96 -5.42
CA PRO A 10 -17.25 29.33 -5.83
C PRO A 10 -16.09 29.91 -5.02
N GLY A 11 -15.16 30.58 -5.68
CA GLY A 11 -13.98 31.20 -5.06
C GLY A 11 -12.85 30.22 -4.67
N ALA A 12 -13.01 28.91 -4.91
CA ALA A 12 -11.96 27.93 -4.69
C ALA A 12 -11.01 27.82 -5.90
N ARG A 13 -9.74 27.51 -5.63
CA ARG A 13 -8.74 27.17 -6.66
C ARG A 13 -8.44 25.69 -6.61
N TYR A 14 -8.49 25.05 -7.76
CA TYR A 14 -8.24 23.61 -7.92
C TYR A 14 -6.90 23.40 -8.62
N TYR A 15 -6.17 22.38 -8.20
CA TYR A 15 -4.87 22.02 -8.76
C TYR A 15 -4.83 20.51 -8.98
N ASP A 16 -4.37 20.11 -10.16
CA ASP A 16 -4.01 18.72 -10.43
C ASP A 16 -2.55 18.50 -10.04
N LEU A 17 -2.34 17.71 -8.99
CA LEU A 17 -1.01 17.31 -8.57
C LEU A 17 -0.51 16.23 -9.53
N VAL A 18 0.31 16.64 -10.49
CA VAL A 18 1.00 15.74 -11.41
C VAL A 18 2.31 15.28 -10.77
N ARG A 19 2.60 13.99 -10.88
CA ARG A 19 3.89 13.41 -10.49
C ARG A 19 4.63 12.98 -11.74
N SER A 20 5.92 13.29 -11.81
CA SER A 20 6.81 12.79 -12.85
C SER A 20 8.07 12.21 -12.23
N TYR A 21 8.60 11.15 -12.84
CA TYR A 21 9.88 10.57 -12.46
C TYR A 21 10.87 10.78 -13.59
N SER A 22 12.08 11.18 -13.21
CA SER A 22 13.20 11.34 -14.12
C SER A 22 14.27 10.37 -13.71
N VAL A 23 14.96 9.81 -14.70
CA VAL A 23 16.16 9.01 -14.43
C VAL A 23 17.39 9.90 -14.46
N GLU A 24 18.53 9.35 -14.05
CA GLU A 24 19.82 10.00 -14.14
C GLU A 24 20.09 10.47 -15.59
N GLY A 25 20.52 11.73 -15.75
CA GLY A 25 20.62 12.39 -17.06
C GLY A 25 19.37 13.12 -17.53
N GLY A 26 18.30 13.17 -16.73
CA GLY A 26 17.15 14.08 -16.94
C GLY A 26 16.14 13.63 -18.00
N ARG A 27 16.31 12.45 -18.61
CA ARG A 27 15.27 11.87 -19.47
C ARG A 27 14.09 11.38 -18.64
N ARG A 28 12.91 11.33 -19.27
CA ARG A 28 11.68 10.81 -18.63
C ARG A 28 11.83 9.32 -18.35
N TYR A 29 11.29 8.89 -17.21
CA TYR A 29 11.19 7.47 -16.85
C TYR A 29 10.30 6.72 -17.85
N MET A 30 10.77 5.55 -18.29
CA MET A 30 10.04 4.61 -19.13
C MET A 30 9.92 3.26 -18.41
N PRO A 31 8.69 2.80 -18.07
CA PRO A 31 8.48 1.60 -17.26
C PRO A 31 9.13 0.32 -17.78
N GLU A 32 9.28 0.19 -19.10
CA GLU A 32 9.84 -1.01 -19.75
C GLU A 32 11.36 -1.01 -19.83
N LYS A 33 12.01 0.15 -19.65
CA LYS A 33 13.45 0.32 -19.87
C LYS A 33 14.22 0.65 -18.60
N ASP A 34 13.54 1.23 -17.62
CA ASP A 34 14.17 1.82 -16.46
C ASP A 34 13.87 1.04 -15.18
N ILE A 35 14.87 0.94 -14.32
CA ILE A 35 14.68 0.44 -12.97
C ILE A 35 13.98 1.55 -12.17
N CYS A 36 12.84 1.22 -11.56
CA CYS A 36 12.15 2.15 -10.68
C CYS A 36 12.91 2.28 -9.35
N ILE A 37 13.36 3.50 -9.04
CA ILE A 37 13.95 3.84 -7.74
C ILE A 37 13.29 5.12 -7.22
N ASN A 38 12.33 4.99 -6.30
CA ASN A 38 11.62 6.08 -5.64
C ASN A 38 11.83 6.12 -4.11
N LYS A 39 12.64 5.20 -3.57
CA LYS A 39 13.00 5.07 -2.14
C LYS A 39 11.85 4.81 -1.19
N CYS A 40 10.67 4.41 -1.67
CA CYS A 40 9.56 4.03 -0.81
C CYS A 40 9.77 2.66 -0.13
N CYS A 41 10.71 1.85 -0.61
CA CYS A 41 11.11 0.61 0.06
C CYS A 41 12.24 0.80 1.09
N GLU A 42 12.62 2.05 1.41
CA GLU A 42 13.68 2.35 2.37
C GLU A 42 13.24 3.42 3.38
N PRO A 43 12.94 3.04 4.65
CA PRO A 43 13.03 1.69 5.23
C PRO A 43 11.93 0.75 4.72
N ASP A 44 12.16 -0.57 4.78
CA ASP A 44 11.22 -1.57 4.27
C ASP A 44 9.84 -1.41 4.94
N PRO A 45 8.80 -1.03 4.18
CA PRO A 45 7.48 -0.82 4.72
C PRO A 45 6.73 -2.14 4.93
N CYS A 46 7.19 -3.27 4.40
CA CYS A 46 6.49 -4.54 4.45
C CYS A 46 6.79 -5.29 5.76
N PHE A 47 5.75 -5.76 6.43
CA PHE A 47 5.87 -6.55 7.66
C PHE A 47 6.07 -8.03 7.36
N GLN A 48 6.49 -8.78 8.39
CA GLN A 48 6.52 -10.24 8.40
C GLN A 48 7.32 -10.87 7.25
N GLY A 49 8.37 -10.19 6.78
CA GLY A 49 9.21 -10.68 5.68
C GLY A 49 8.57 -10.55 4.30
N GLY A 50 7.58 -9.67 4.14
CA GLY A 50 7.06 -9.31 2.82
C GLY A 50 8.12 -8.64 1.94
N VAL A 51 8.05 -8.86 0.64
CA VAL A 51 8.99 -8.28 -0.33
C VAL A 51 8.42 -6.97 -0.86
N CYS A 52 9.12 -5.86 -0.61
CA CYS A 52 8.77 -4.55 -1.14
C CYS A 52 9.19 -4.39 -2.61
N ARG A 53 8.29 -3.84 -3.44
CA ARG A 53 8.58 -3.43 -4.82
C ARG A 53 8.16 -2.00 -5.06
N GLU A 54 9.08 -1.19 -5.56
CA GLU A 54 8.79 0.22 -5.89
C GLU A 54 8.00 0.33 -7.19
N ILE A 55 7.12 1.33 -7.24
CA ILE A 55 6.23 1.59 -8.37
C ILE A 55 6.38 3.06 -8.78
N CYS A 56 6.85 3.26 -10.01
CA CYS A 56 7.09 4.58 -10.60
C CYS A 56 5.98 5.00 -11.57
N ASP A 57 4.84 4.32 -11.54
CA ASP A 57 3.63 4.80 -12.19
C ASP A 57 3.05 5.97 -11.38
N PRO A 58 2.91 7.18 -11.97
CA PRO A 58 2.40 8.35 -11.27
C PRO A 58 0.91 8.26 -10.91
N GLU A 59 0.14 7.39 -11.56
CA GLU A 59 -1.31 7.27 -11.37
C GLU A 59 -1.70 6.25 -10.29
N THR A 60 -0.72 5.49 -9.78
CA THR A 60 -0.98 4.39 -8.83
C THR A 60 -0.25 4.58 -7.49
N VAL A 61 -0.28 3.54 -6.66
CA VAL A 61 0.45 3.51 -5.38
C VAL A 61 1.96 3.51 -5.64
N ARG A 62 2.75 3.95 -4.65
CA ARG A 62 4.21 4.14 -4.82
C ARG A 62 5.03 2.86 -4.65
N PHE A 63 4.46 1.85 -4.03
CA PHE A 63 5.07 0.56 -3.80
C PHE A 63 3.98 -0.49 -3.60
N ASN A 64 4.35 -1.76 -3.73
CA ASN A 64 3.54 -2.86 -3.23
C ASN A 64 4.37 -3.75 -2.30
N CYS A 65 3.67 -4.51 -1.47
CA CYS A 65 4.25 -5.61 -0.72
C CYS A 65 3.73 -6.92 -1.29
N THR A 66 4.63 -7.84 -1.62
CA THR A 66 4.29 -9.24 -1.89
C THR A 66 4.40 -10.01 -0.58
N CYS A 67 3.26 -10.46 -0.05
CA CYS A 67 3.19 -11.12 1.25
C CYS A 67 3.52 -12.61 1.17
N PRO A 68 4.16 -13.18 2.21
CA PRO A 68 4.22 -14.62 2.40
C PRO A 68 2.83 -15.25 2.50
N ASP A 69 2.74 -16.56 2.24
CA ASP A 69 1.46 -17.27 2.14
C ASP A 69 0.60 -17.19 3.42
N ASP A 70 1.22 -17.07 4.59
CA ASP A 70 0.56 -16.97 5.88
C ASP A 70 0.21 -15.54 6.31
N CYS A 71 0.49 -14.54 5.47
CA CYS A 71 0.32 -13.12 5.76
C CYS A 71 -0.56 -12.40 4.73
N THR A 72 -1.25 -11.35 5.15
CA THR A 72 -2.14 -10.53 4.32
C THR A 72 -2.17 -9.08 4.80
N GLY A 73 -2.89 -8.22 4.09
CA GLY A 73 -2.90 -6.79 4.28
C GLY A 73 -2.02 -6.08 3.24
N GLN A 74 -2.18 -4.76 3.12
CA GLN A 74 -1.45 -3.97 2.13
C GLN A 74 0.05 -3.99 2.39
N ARG A 75 0.44 -4.12 3.65
CA ARG A 75 1.83 -4.16 4.11
C ARG A 75 2.15 -5.48 4.79
N CYS A 76 1.35 -6.53 4.55
CA CYS A 76 1.51 -7.83 5.20
C CYS A 76 1.41 -7.77 6.73
N GLU A 77 0.63 -6.83 7.26
CA GLU A 77 0.50 -6.57 8.70
C GLU A 77 -0.42 -7.57 9.44
N LYS A 78 -1.13 -8.43 8.70
CA LYS A 78 -2.09 -9.39 9.26
C LYS A 78 -1.62 -10.82 9.03
N ILE A 79 -1.67 -11.64 10.07
CA ILE A 79 -1.47 -13.09 9.96
C ILE A 79 -2.80 -13.75 9.55
N LYS A 80 -2.78 -14.63 8.54
CA LYS A 80 -3.97 -15.36 8.07
C LYS A 80 -4.40 -16.47 9.03
N TYR A 81 -3.44 -17.21 9.58
CA TYR A 81 -3.69 -18.37 10.44
C TYR A 81 -3.05 -18.19 11.81
N PRO A 82 -3.75 -18.49 12.91
CA PRO A 82 -3.15 -18.40 14.24
C PRO A 82 -1.92 -19.32 14.31
N ARG A 83 -0.76 -18.79 14.71
CA ARG A 83 0.52 -19.53 14.68
C ARG A 83 0.77 -20.30 15.96
N ASN A 84 0.04 -19.96 17.02
CA ASN A 84 0.18 -20.53 18.35
C ASN A 84 -1.14 -20.42 19.13
N CYS A 85 -1.20 -21.10 20.28
CA CYS A 85 -2.37 -21.09 21.16
C CYS A 85 -2.78 -19.68 21.63
N LYS A 86 -1.83 -18.75 21.76
CA LYS A 86 -2.11 -17.35 22.14
C LYS A 86 -2.88 -16.62 21.03
N ASP A 87 -2.57 -16.87 19.76
CA ASP A 87 -3.29 -16.31 18.63
C ASP A 87 -4.70 -16.89 18.50
N ILE A 88 -4.86 -18.19 18.78
CA ILE A 88 -6.17 -18.86 18.84
C ILE A 88 -7.02 -18.21 19.93
N TRP A 89 -6.45 -18.06 21.14
CA TRP A 89 -7.12 -17.45 22.28
C TRP A 89 -7.55 -16.00 21.99
N LYS A 90 -6.66 -15.19 21.39
CA LYS A 90 -6.99 -13.82 20.95
C LYS A 90 -8.13 -13.79 19.93
N LYS A 91 -8.10 -14.69 18.93
CA LYS A 91 -9.16 -14.80 17.92
C LYS A 91 -10.51 -15.16 18.55
N TRP A 92 -10.53 -16.08 19.51
CA TRP A 92 -11.72 -16.43 20.27
C TRP A 92 -12.26 -15.24 21.08
N HIS A 93 -11.40 -14.53 21.83
CA HIS A 93 -11.83 -13.39 22.66
C HIS A 93 -12.26 -12.15 21.87
N LEU A 94 -11.67 -11.89 20.70
CA LEU A 94 -12.11 -10.80 19.81
C LEU A 94 -13.48 -11.07 19.16
N ASN A 95 -13.85 -12.34 18.97
CA ASN A 95 -15.13 -12.74 18.38
C ASN A 95 -16.29 -12.81 19.39
N ILE A 96 -16.03 -12.70 20.69
CA ILE A 96 -17.09 -12.67 21.72
C ILE A 96 -18.05 -11.48 21.49
N TRP A 97 -17.58 -10.37 20.90
CA TRP A 97 -18.41 -9.21 20.57
C TRP A 97 -19.11 -9.29 19.20
N LYS A 98 -18.90 -10.35 18.40
CA LYS A 98 -19.55 -10.51 17.07
C LYS A 98 -20.72 -11.49 17.07
N VAL A 99 -20.93 -12.23 18.15
CA VAL A 99 -22.01 -13.22 18.28
C VAL A 99 -23.21 -12.65 19.06
N GLN A 100 -23.19 -11.37 19.43
CA GLN A 100 -24.26 -10.71 20.19
C GLN A 100 -25.28 -9.95 19.32
N ASP A 101 -25.13 -9.96 17.99
CA ASP A 101 -26.03 -9.26 17.05
C ASP A 101 -26.85 -10.22 16.15
N LEU A 102 -27.18 -11.43 16.62
CA LEU A 102 -28.19 -12.31 16.01
C LEU A 102 -29.28 -12.69 17.02
#